data_AF-F4S7N1-F1
#
_entry.id   AF-F4S7N1-F1
#
_cell.length_a   1.000
_cell.length_b   1.000
_cell.length_c   1.000
_cell.angle_alpha   90.00
_cell.angle_beta   90.00
_cell.angle_gamma   90.00
#
_symmetry.space_group_name_H-M   'P 1'
#
loop_
_entity.id
_entity.type
_entity.pdbx_description
1 polymer ?
#
loop_
_entity_poly.entity_id
_entity_poly.type
_entity_poly.pdbx_seq_one_letter_code
_entity_poly.pdbx_strand_id
1 'polypeptide(L)'
;MEEELGIMVPDVRELTAEARPAYLEDWSLSSKLTFLVSQLKKKQGLLHKGLSKKTVIYTQWRCFMEWIMIALDCHGISSGSLHGGMTTQQRTWQLTRFQTNIQIEAFIVSIEAGGVGLNMTCADEVYLMEYH
;
A
#
# COMPACT_ATOMS: atom_id res chain seq x y z
N MET A 1 -25.35 -2.77 -18.00
CA MET A 1 -25.44 -4.17 -17.52
C MET A 1 -24.81 -4.27 -16.12
N GLU A 2 -25.15 -3.32 -15.24
CA GLU A 2 -24.75 -3.28 -13.82
C GLU A 2 -25.94 -2.87 -12.93
N GLU A 3 -27.15 -2.69 -13.49
CA GLU A 3 -28.34 -2.21 -12.75
C GLU A 3 -29.29 -3.33 -12.29
N GLU A 4 -29.12 -4.60 -12.69
CA GLU A 4 -30.10 -5.65 -12.38
C GLU A 4 -29.86 -6.42 -11.06
N LEU A 5 -28.80 -6.16 -10.31
CA LEU A 5 -28.56 -6.91 -9.07
C LEU A 5 -29.02 -6.21 -7.79
N GLY A 6 -29.48 -4.96 -7.84
CA GLY A 6 -29.95 -4.23 -6.64
C GLY A 6 -28.90 -4.12 -5.52
N ILE A 7 -27.64 -4.48 -5.79
CA ILE A 7 -26.54 -4.35 -4.85
C ILE A 7 -26.06 -2.91 -4.96
N MET A 8 -26.57 -2.06 -4.07
CA MET A 8 -26.03 -0.72 -3.88
C MET A 8 -24.63 -0.90 -3.27
N VAL A 9 -23.58 -0.82 -4.10
CA VAL A 9 -22.21 -0.79 -3.63
C VAL A 9 -22.00 0.58 -2.98
N PRO A 10 -21.85 0.67 -1.65
CA PRO A 10 -21.67 1.96 -1.00
C PRO A 10 -20.37 2.60 -1.47
N ASP A 11 -20.33 3.93 -1.55
CA ASP A 11 -19.07 4.64 -1.77
C ASP A 11 -18.11 4.27 -0.62
N VAL A 12 -16.93 3.73 -0.96
CA VAL A 12 -15.89 3.29 -0.02
C VAL A 12 -15.47 4.42 0.93
N ARG A 13 -15.70 5.68 0.54
CA ARG A 13 -15.45 6.89 1.34
C ARG A 13 -16.44 7.10 2.49
N GLU A 14 -17.58 6.43 2.48
CA GLU A 14 -18.63 6.52 3.51
C GLU A 14 -18.60 5.37 4.51
N LEU A 15 -17.68 4.41 4.36
CA LEU A 15 -17.55 3.27 5.24
C LEU A 15 -16.85 3.67 6.55
N THR A 16 -17.63 3.83 7.63
CA THR A 16 -17.09 3.87 8.99
C THR A 16 -16.43 2.52 9.32
N ALA A 17 -15.55 2.52 10.33
CA ALA A 17 -14.82 1.31 10.74
C ALA A 17 -15.75 0.13 11.08
N GLU A 18 -17.01 0.39 11.43
CA GLU A 18 -18.01 -0.65 11.73
C GLU A 18 -18.74 -1.23 10.51
N ALA A 19 -18.69 -0.54 9.36
CA ALA A 19 -19.50 -0.87 8.19
C ALA A 19 -18.80 -1.79 7.17
N ARG A 20 -17.55 -2.20 7.41
CA ARG A 20 -16.78 -3.05 6.48
C ARG A 20 -17.42 -4.45 6.43
N PRO A 21 -18.08 -4.86 5.33
CA PRO A 21 -18.78 -6.14 5.28
C PRO A 21 -17.83 -7.32 5.39
N ALA A 22 -18.27 -8.37 6.09
CA ALA A 22 -17.50 -9.59 6.35
C ALA A 22 -17.07 -10.39 5.10
N TYR A 23 -17.55 -10.04 3.90
CA TYR A 23 -17.11 -10.66 2.64
C TYR A 23 -15.83 -10.03 2.04
N LEU A 24 -15.28 -9.01 2.70
CA LEU A 24 -14.02 -8.33 2.36
C LEU A 24 -12.85 -8.82 3.24
N GLU A 25 -12.91 -9.98 3.88
CA GLU A 25 -12.07 -10.20 5.07
C GLU A 25 -10.73 -10.92 4.87
N ASP A 26 -10.43 -11.48 3.68
CA ASP A 26 -9.16 -12.19 3.50
C ASP A 26 -8.34 -11.74 2.28
N TRP A 27 -7.42 -10.80 2.53
CA TRP A 27 -6.43 -10.36 1.55
C TRP A 27 -5.56 -11.52 1.03
N SER A 28 -5.45 -12.63 1.78
CA SER A 28 -4.59 -13.77 1.43
C SER A 28 -5.08 -14.55 0.21
N LEU A 29 -6.35 -14.36 -0.19
CA LEU A 29 -6.89 -14.87 -1.45
C LEU A 29 -6.21 -14.24 -2.67
N SER A 30 -5.63 -13.04 -2.53
CA SER A 30 -4.85 -12.43 -3.60
C SER A 30 -3.44 -13.04 -3.65
N SER A 31 -3.15 -13.78 -4.71
CA SER A 31 -1.82 -14.34 -4.95
C SER A 31 -0.72 -13.26 -5.00
N LYS A 32 -1.06 -12.05 -5.48
CA LYS A 32 -0.16 -10.88 -5.50
C LYS A 32 0.17 -10.38 -4.08
N LEU A 33 -0.84 -10.24 -3.22
CA LEU A 33 -0.63 -9.79 -1.84
C LEU A 33 0.11 -10.83 -1.02
N THR A 34 -0.28 -12.11 -1.14
CA THR A 34 0.40 -13.23 -0.51
C THR A 34 1.86 -13.31 -0.92
N PHE A 35 2.16 -13.12 -2.21
CA PHE A 35 3.53 -13.05 -2.69
C PHE A 35 4.29 -11.85 -2.11
N LEU A 36 3.74 -10.63 -2.19
CA LEU A 36 4.37 -9.42 -1.67
C LEU A 36 4.73 -9.55 -0.19
N VAL A 37 3.75 -9.93 0.63
CA VAL A 37 3.93 -10.14 2.07
C VAL A 37 5.02 -11.16 2.34
N SER A 38 4.99 -12.30 1.62
CA SER A 38 6.01 -13.34 1.77
C SER A 38 7.41 -12.82 1.46
N GLN A 39 7.58 -12.00 0.42
CA GLN A 39 8.88 -11.41 0.08
C GLN A 39 9.36 -10.45 1.17
N LEU A 40 8.48 -9.55 1.64
CA LEU A 40 8.83 -8.57 2.66
C LEU A 40 9.19 -9.22 4.00
N LYS A 41 8.46 -10.27 4.42
CA LYS A 41 8.80 -11.03 5.62
C LYS A 41 10.12 -11.78 5.51
N LYS A 42 10.37 -12.44 4.37
CA LYS A 42 11.64 -13.13 4.12
C LYS A 42 12.81 -12.15 4.25
N LYS A 43 12.66 -10.95 3.70
CA LYS A 43 13.65 -9.87 3.80
C LYS A 43 13.87 -9.44 5.24
N GLN A 44 12.81 -9.21 6.01
CA GLN A 44 12.91 -8.91 7.46
C GLN A 44 13.71 -9.96 8.21
N GLY A 45 13.52 -11.25 7.91
CA GLY A 45 14.23 -12.37 8.54
C GLY A 45 15.71 -12.50 8.15
N LEU A 46 16.12 -11.94 7.01
CA LEU A 46 17.51 -11.97 6.53
C LEU A 46 18.36 -10.82 7.06
N LEU A 47 17.73 -9.75 7.57
CA LEU A 47 18.44 -8.58 8.05
C LEU A 47 18.72 -8.70 9.56
N HIS A 48 19.93 -8.35 9.99
CA HIS A 48 20.23 -8.23 11.42
C HIS A 48 19.34 -7.15 12.06
N LYS A 49 18.94 -7.35 13.33
CA LYS A 49 18.10 -6.42 14.10
C LYS A 49 18.57 -4.98 13.89
N GLY A 50 17.79 -4.19 13.14
CA GLY A 50 18.03 -2.76 12.93
C GLY A 50 18.32 -2.34 11.48
N LEU A 51 18.58 -3.26 10.55
CA LEU A 51 18.55 -2.95 9.12
C LEU A 51 17.17 -3.32 8.56
N SER A 52 16.42 -2.35 8.07
CA SER A 52 15.28 -2.61 7.18
C SER A 52 15.58 -2.00 5.81
N LYS A 53 15.40 -2.81 4.77
CA LYS A 53 15.48 -2.37 3.39
C LYS A 53 14.15 -1.75 2.98
N LYS A 54 14.19 -0.58 2.36
CA LYS A 54 12.98 0.14 1.96
C LYS A 54 12.44 -0.40 0.65
N THR A 55 11.14 -0.60 0.57
CA THR A 55 10.45 -1.09 -0.62
C THR A 55 9.41 -0.08 -1.07
N VAL A 56 9.34 0.18 -2.37
CA VAL A 56 8.27 0.97 -2.99
C VAL A 56 7.32 0.02 -3.73
N ILE A 57 6.02 0.24 -3.59
CA ILE A 57 4.98 -0.59 -4.20
C ILE A 57 4.09 0.32 -5.05
N TYR A 58 4.05 0.08 -6.35
CA TYR A 58 3.20 0.81 -7.28
C TYR A 58 1.91 0.05 -7.58
N THR A 59 0.80 0.77 -7.58
CA THR A 59 -0.51 0.28 -8.00
C THR A 59 -1.26 1.38 -8.75
N GLN A 60 -2.05 1.03 -9.76
CA GLN A 60 -2.97 1.97 -10.40
C GLN A 60 -4.27 2.11 -9.59
N TRP A 61 -4.65 1.05 -8.89
CA TRP A 61 -5.94 0.95 -8.21
C TRP A 61 -5.87 1.41 -6.77
N ARG A 62 -6.71 2.40 -6.41
CA ARG A 62 -6.86 2.89 -5.03
C ARG A 62 -7.39 1.83 -4.09
N CYS A 63 -8.37 1.04 -4.51
CA CYS A 63 -8.88 -0.07 -3.71
C CYS A 63 -7.76 -1.07 -3.39
N PHE A 64 -6.88 -1.39 -4.36
CA PHE A 64 -5.77 -2.30 -4.14
C PHE A 64 -4.70 -1.73 -3.20
N MET A 65 -4.48 -0.41 -3.22
CA MET A 65 -3.62 0.28 -2.25
C MET A 65 -4.09 0.06 -0.81
N GLU A 66 -5.40 0.16 -0.55
CA GLU A 66 -5.96 -0.09 0.78
C GLU A 66 -5.75 -1.55 1.23
N TRP A 67 -5.94 -2.51 0.32
CA TRP A 67 -5.66 -3.92 0.61
C TRP A 67 -4.20 -4.20 0.93
N ILE A 68 -3.28 -3.57 0.20
CA ILE A 68 -1.85 -3.67 0.49
C ILE A 68 -1.58 -3.15 1.90
N MET A 69 -2.12 -1.98 2.27
CA MET A 69 -1.94 -1.42 3.61
C MET A 69 -2.44 -2.38 4.70
N ILE A 70 -3.65 -2.93 4.54
CA ILE A 70 -4.23 -3.90 5.48
C ILE A 70 -3.33 -5.13 5.61
N ALA A 71 -2.90 -5.73 4.48
CA ALA A 71 -2.06 -6.93 4.49
C ALA A 71 -0.71 -6.70 5.19
N LEU A 72 -0.11 -5.52 5.01
CA LEU A 72 1.14 -5.14 5.66
C LEU A 72 0.94 -4.91 7.17
N ASP A 73 -0.12 -4.21 7.55
CA ASP A 73 -0.45 -3.92 8.95
C ASP A 73 -0.75 -5.21 9.74
N CYS A 74 -1.48 -6.17 9.15
CA CYS A 74 -1.71 -7.51 9.72
C CYS A 74 -0.42 -8.29 10.00
N HIS A 75 0.71 -7.85 9.44
CA HIS A 75 2.01 -8.47 9.60
C HIS A 75 3.04 -7.57 10.27
N GLY A 76 2.61 -6.44 10.83
CA GLY A 76 3.47 -5.51 11.54
C GLY A 76 4.50 -4.82 10.65
N ILE A 77 4.27 -4.77 9.33
CA ILE A 77 5.15 -4.10 8.37
C ILE A 77 4.69 -2.65 8.27
N SER A 78 5.42 -1.74 8.90
CA SER A 78 5.10 -0.32 8.89
C SER A 78 5.24 0.26 7.47
N SER A 79 4.19 0.91 7.00
CA SER A 79 4.10 1.43 5.65
C SER A 79 3.68 2.90 5.61
N GLY A 80 4.13 3.61 4.58
CA GLY A 80 3.65 4.93 4.18
C GLY A 80 2.93 4.83 2.84
N SER A 81 2.21 5.89 2.47
CA SER A 81 1.39 5.87 1.27
C SER A 81 1.32 7.25 0.61
N LEU A 82 1.24 7.27 -0.72
CA LEU A 82 1.13 8.49 -1.52
C LEU A 82 0.12 8.31 -2.64
N HIS A 83 -0.81 9.26 -2.74
CA HIS A 83 -1.81 9.23 -3.77
C HIS A 83 -2.22 10.61 -4.28
N GLY A 84 -2.82 10.66 -5.47
CA GLY A 84 -3.14 11.92 -6.18
C GLY A 84 -4.01 12.92 -5.39
N GLY A 85 -4.90 12.42 -4.52
CA GLY A 85 -5.77 13.25 -3.69
C GLY A 85 -5.12 13.93 -2.46
N MET A 86 -3.83 13.70 -2.19
CA MET A 86 -3.14 14.33 -1.05
C MET A 86 -2.74 15.78 -1.35
N THR A 87 -2.77 16.67 -0.36
CA THR A 87 -2.21 18.02 -0.50
C THR A 87 -0.70 17.98 -0.66
N THR A 88 -0.09 19.05 -1.17
CA THR A 88 1.38 19.12 -1.29
C THR A 88 2.07 18.93 0.05
N GLN A 89 1.54 19.52 1.13
CA GLN A 89 2.09 19.38 2.48
C GLN A 89 2.03 17.92 2.98
N GLN A 90 0.90 17.23 2.76
CA GLN A 90 0.75 15.82 3.11
C GLN A 90 1.74 14.94 2.33
N ARG A 91 1.91 15.19 1.03
CA ARG A 91 2.88 14.47 0.20
C ARG A 91 4.30 14.64 0.73
N THR A 92 4.74 15.88 0.97
CA THR A 92 6.07 16.16 1.52
C THR A 92 6.27 15.46 2.87
N TRP A 93 5.28 15.52 3.75
CA TRP A 93 5.36 14.86 5.05
C TRP A 93 5.50 13.33 4.93
N GLN A 94 4.69 12.67 4.10
CA GLN A 94 4.76 11.23 3.86
C GLN A 94 6.13 10.82 3.27
N LEU A 95 6.63 11.60 2.30
CA LEU A 95 7.93 11.38 1.68
C LEU A 95 9.07 11.53 2.69
N THR A 96 9.10 12.62 3.45
CA THR A 96 10.13 12.85 4.47
C THR A 96 10.07 11.77 5.53
N ARG A 97 8.87 11.39 5.98
CA ARG A 97 8.68 10.31 6.96
C ARG A 97 9.23 8.98 6.42
N PHE A 98 8.94 8.64 5.16
CA PHE A 98 9.48 7.43 4.52
C PHE A 98 11.01 7.49 4.38
N GLN A 99 11.58 8.63 4.01
CA GLN A 99 13.03 8.77 3.82
C GLN A 99 13.83 8.70 5.14
N THR A 100 13.31 9.33 6.20
CA THR A 100 14.05 9.52 7.46
C THR A 100 13.78 8.45 8.50
N ASN A 101 12.61 7.82 8.49
CA ASN A 101 12.26 6.82 9.49
C ASN A 101 12.65 5.42 9.02
N ILE A 102 13.65 4.84 9.70
CA ILE A 102 14.13 3.47 9.44
C ILE A 102 13.09 2.38 9.76
N GLN A 103 12.07 2.69 10.57
CA GLN A 103 11.01 1.76 10.93
C GLN A 103 9.99 1.60 9.79
N ILE A 104 9.95 2.51 8.81
CA ILE A 104 9.03 2.40 7.67
C ILE A 104 9.72 1.62 6.56
N GLU A 105 9.16 0.46 6.25
CA GLU A 105 9.78 -0.54 5.39
C GLU A 105 9.16 -0.55 3.99
N ALA A 106 7.90 -0.11 3.87
CA ALA A 106 7.16 -0.08 2.62
C ALA A 106 6.57 1.30 2.33
N PHE A 107 6.50 1.69 1.06
CA PHE A 107 5.85 2.91 0.60
C PHE A 107 5.00 2.64 -0.63
N ILE A 108 3.70 2.87 -0.51
CA ILE A 108 2.73 2.50 -1.54
C ILE A 108 2.35 3.75 -2.34
N VAL A 109 2.50 3.70 -3.66
CA VAL A 109 2.29 4.84 -4.56
C VAL A 109 1.22 4.50 -5.58
N SER A 110 0.18 5.33 -5.67
CA SER A 110 -0.78 5.23 -6.76
C SER A 110 -0.19 5.84 -8.04
N ILE A 111 -0.19 5.13 -9.17
CA ILE A 111 0.40 5.56 -10.45
C ILE A 111 -0.25 6.85 -11.00
N GLU A 112 -1.49 7.16 -10.62
CA GLU A 112 -2.15 8.45 -10.90
C GLU A 112 -1.42 9.67 -10.31
N ALA A 113 -0.50 9.44 -9.37
CA ALA A 113 0.40 10.47 -8.86
C ALA A 113 1.60 10.75 -9.80
N GLY A 114 1.57 10.28 -11.06
CA GLY A 114 2.67 10.19 -12.04
C GLY A 114 3.47 11.46 -12.40
N GLY A 115 3.37 12.55 -11.62
CA GLY A 115 4.24 13.73 -11.70
C GLY A 115 5.07 14.00 -10.44
N VAL A 116 5.00 13.19 -9.37
CA VAL A 116 5.91 13.35 -8.23
C VAL A 116 7.25 12.72 -8.55
N GLY A 117 8.28 13.56 -8.70
CA GLY A 117 9.69 13.18 -8.67
C GLY A 117 10.08 12.62 -7.29
N LEU A 118 9.48 11.50 -6.91
CA LEU A 118 9.86 10.67 -5.77
C LEU A 118 11.34 10.39 -5.93
N ASN A 119 12.17 10.90 -5.01
CA ASN A 119 13.58 10.55 -4.97
C ASN A 119 13.68 9.09 -4.51
N MET A 120 13.61 8.16 -5.47
CA MET A 120 13.59 6.72 -5.28
C MET A 120 14.93 6.14 -4.85
N THR A 121 15.98 6.96 -4.71
CA THR A 121 17.31 6.52 -4.23
C THR A 121 17.27 5.93 -2.81
N CYS A 122 16.22 6.23 -2.04
CA CYS A 122 16.03 5.68 -0.70
C CYS A 122 15.42 4.27 -0.68
N ALA A 123 14.98 3.72 -1.81
CA ALA A 123 14.37 2.40 -1.90
C ALA A 123 15.34 1.37 -2.49
N ASP A 124 15.41 0.20 -1.87
CA ASP A 124 16.22 -0.94 -2.33
C ASP A 124 15.49 -1.78 -3.40
N GLU A 125 14.16 -1.83 -3.31
CA GLU A 125 13.32 -2.67 -4.16
C GLU A 125 12.05 -1.94 -4.58
N VAL A 126 11.56 -2.28 -5.78
CA VAL A 126 10.31 -1.76 -6.33
C VAL A 126 9.44 -2.92 -6.80
N TYR A 127 8.18 -2.94 -6.36
CA TYR A 127 7.16 -3.87 -6.83
C TYR A 127 6.14 -3.11 -7.67
N LEU A 128 5.86 -3.63 -8.86
CA LEU A 128 4.76 -3.19 -9.68
C LEU A 128 3.66 -4.23 -9.61
N MET A 129 2.49 -3.84 -9.13
CA MET A 129 1.39 -4.79 -8.92
C MET A 129 0.63 -5.12 -10.21
N GLU A 130 0.57 -4.17 -11.13
CA GLU A 130 -0.23 -4.23 -12.35
C GLU A 130 0.53 -3.48 -13.46
N TYR A 131 0.50 -4.00 -14.69
CA TYR A 131 1.02 -3.34 -15.88
C TYR A 131 -0.15 -2.78 -16.72
N HIS A 132 0.11 -1.72 -17.49
CA HIS A 132 -0.88 -1.03 -18.32
C HIS A 132 -1.06 -1.71 -19.69
#